data_AF-A0A2A6C3T6-F1
#
_entry.id   AF-A0A2A6C3T6-F1
#
_cell.length_a   1.000
_cell.length_b   1.000
_cell.length_c   1.000
_cell.angle_alpha   90.00
_cell.angle_beta   90.00
_cell.angle_gamma   90.00
#
_symmetry.space_group_name_H-M   'P 1'
#
loop_
_entity.id
_entity.type
_entity.pdbx_description
1 polymer ?
#
loop_
_entity_poly.entity_id
_entity_poly.type
_entity_poly.pdbx_seq_one_letter_code
_entity_poly.pdbx_strand_id
1 'polypeptide(L)'
;MKFPKSGTAKGPGGRVEDEYLPYNESAGIITNLLLLFVIKRFSSVELGTYKYLLTVFSLNDICLTLLHMVLRPKNIIMGTVFSLVADGPVQSKHFASIYSAGFTIPFSLMCYHFIYRYWAIKRYLLVLYGTTGDNEDEDALTEVRDAFEETFGKRIEYGWVILDNWVNKD
;
A
#
# COMPACT_ATOMS: atom_id res chain seq x y z
N MET A 1 12.08 26.56 -50.57
CA MET A 1 11.68 27.16 -49.27
C MET A 1 12.72 26.74 -48.24
N LYS A 2 13.55 27.66 -47.75
CA LYS A 2 14.64 27.39 -46.80
C LYS A 2 14.08 27.41 -45.39
N PHE A 3 14.28 26.35 -44.61
CA PHE A 3 14.00 26.35 -43.19
C PHE A 3 14.92 27.36 -42.48
N PRO A 4 14.40 28.24 -41.62
CA PRO A 4 15.25 29.14 -40.84
C PRO A 4 16.06 28.33 -39.83
N LYS A 5 17.35 28.63 -39.73
CA LYS A 5 18.24 28.11 -38.69
C LYS A 5 17.71 28.57 -37.33
N SER A 6 17.36 27.63 -36.47
CA SER A 6 16.95 27.89 -35.09
C SER A 6 18.07 28.63 -34.37
N GLY A 7 17.83 29.92 -34.12
CA GLY A 7 18.66 30.76 -33.27
C GLY A 7 18.67 30.21 -31.85
N THR A 8 19.84 30.32 -31.22
CA THR A 8 20.08 30.12 -29.81
C THR A 8 19.28 31.12 -28.97
N ALA A 9 18.04 30.76 -28.64
CA ALA A 9 17.27 31.44 -27.60
C ALA A 9 17.69 30.89 -26.23
N LYS A 10 18.68 31.52 -25.60
CA LYS A 10 18.91 31.40 -24.15
C LYS A 10 17.72 32.08 -23.45
N GLY A 11 16.75 31.27 -23.01
CA GLY A 11 15.70 31.73 -22.11
C GLY A 11 16.25 32.00 -20.70
N PRO A 12 15.83 33.07 -20.01
CA PRO A 12 16.25 33.38 -18.65
C PRO A 12 15.40 32.57 -17.67
N GLY A 13 15.76 31.32 -17.49
CA GLY A 13 15.21 30.45 -16.45
C GLY A 13 16.39 29.73 -15.85
N GLY A 14 16.79 30.16 -14.64
CA GLY A 14 17.92 29.61 -13.91
C GLY A 14 17.90 28.08 -13.98
N ARG A 15 18.86 27.55 -14.72
CA ARG A 15 19.26 26.16 -14.68
C ARG A 15 19.66 25.90 -13.23
N VAL A 16 18.71 25.42 -12.43
CA VAL A 16 19.06 24.56 -11.30
C VAL A 16 19.70 23.38 -11.99
N GLU A 17 21.04 23.40 -12.05
CA GLU A 17 21.78 22.18 -12.22
C GLU A 17 21.38 21.37 -11.00
N ASP A 18 20.34 20.54 -11.16
CA ASP A 18 19.97 19.54 -10.19
C ASP A 18 21.24 18.71 -10.01
N GLU A 19 21.96 19.06 -8.95
CA GLU A 19 23.06 18.28 -8.43
C GLU A 19 22.48 16.88 -8.26
N TYR A 20 22.84 16.00 -9.19
CA TYR A 20 22.49 14.60 -9.14
C TYR A 20 23.06 14.09 -7.83
N LEU A 21 22.24 14.08 -6.79
CA LEU A 21 22.60 13.64 -5.46
C LEU A 21 22.29 12.13 -5.42
N PRO A 22 23.25 11.23 -5.72
CA PRO A 22 23.06 9.77 -5.70
C PRO A 22 22.70 9.22 -4.31
N TYR A 23 22.68 10.10 -3.30
CA TYR A 23 22.34 9.84 -1.92
C TYR A 23 20.91 9.30 -1.75
N ASN A 24 19.96 9.74 -2.58
CA ASN A 24 18.56 9.31 -2.44
C ASN A 24 18.34 7.85 -2.90
N GLU A 25 18.99 7.45 -4.00
CA GLU A 25 18.87 6.10 -4.58
C GLU A 25 19.56 5.06 -3.69
N SER A 26 20.75 5.41 -3.20
CA SER A 26 21.50 4.56 -2.28
C SER A 26 20.77 4.36 -0.95
N ALA A 27 20.15 5.42 -0.40
CA ALA A 27 19.31 5.31 0.78
C ALA A 27 18.13 4.36 0.54
N GLY A 28 17.44 4.47 -0.60
CA GLY A 28 16.34 3.57 -0.97
C GLY A 28 16.77 2.10 -0.98
N ILE A 29 17.90 1.77 -1.62
CA ILE A 29 18.42 0.40 -1.62
C ILE A 29 18.76 -0.07 -0.20
N ILE A 30 19.48 0.75 0.57
CA ILE A 30 19.92 0.39 1.93
C ILE A 30 18.71 0.14 2.83
N THR A 31 17.71 1.03 2.82
CA THR A 31 16.52 0.92 3.65
C THR A 31 15.68 -0.30 3.28
N ASN A 32 15.53 -0.62 2.00
CA ASN A 32 14.78 -1.82 1.58
C ASN A 32 15.53 -3.13 1.86
N LEU A 33 16.86 -3.14 1.73
CA LEU A 33 17.67 -4.28 2.15
C LEU A 33 17.61 -4.48 3.67
N LEU A 34 17.62 -3.39 4.45
CA LEU A 34 17.41 -3.45 5.89
C LEU A 34 16.01 -4.00 6.22
N LEU A 35 14.97 -3.57 5.49
CA LEU A 35 13.62 -4.10 5.64
C LEU A 35 13.57 -5.61 5.36
N LEU A 36 14.18 -6.08 4.27
CA LEU A 36 14.31 -7.51 3.98
C LEU A 36 15.07 -8.27 5.08
N PHE A 37 16.14 -7.68 5.59
CA PHE A 37 16.90 -8.25 6.70
C PHE A 37 16.04 -8.38 7.96
N VAL A 38 15.30 -7.34 8.32
CA VAL A 38 14.40 -7.34 9.48
C VAL A 38 13.29 -8.38 9.31
N ILE A 39 12.67 -8.46 8.13
CA ILE A 39 11.64 -9.46 7.84
C ILE A 39 12.23 -10.88 8.00
N LYS A 40 13.42 -11.14 7.45
CA LYS A 40 14.04 -12.47 7.53
C LYS A 40 14.48 -12.83 8.95
N ARG A 41 15.00 -11.86 9.71
CA ARG A 41 15.64 -12.10 11.01
C ARG A 41 14.69 -12.03 12.21
N PHE A 42 13.70 -11.14 12.15
CA PHE A 42 12.85 -10.76 13.28
C PHE A 42 11.34 -10.92 13.04
N SER A 43 10.90 -11.38 11.86
CA SER A 43 9.47 -11.64 11.64
C SER A 43 9.00 -12.75 12.58
N SER A 44 8.20 -12.38 13.58
CA SER A 44 7.50 -13.32 14.47
C SER A 44 6.47 -14.15 13.70
N VAL A 45 6.04 -15.27 14.28
CA VAL A 45 4.99 -16.12 13.70
C VAL A 45 3.66 -15.36 13.56
N GLU A 46 3.42 -14.35 14.41
CA GLU A 46 2.23 -13.49 14.39
C GLU A 46 2.10 -12.62 13.14
N LEU A 47 3.21 -12.28 12.48
CA LEU A 47 3.20 -11.58 11.19
C LEU A 47 2.63 -12.46 10.06
N GLY A 48 2.58 -13.78 10.24
CA GLY A 48 1.86 -14.70 9.37
C GLY A 48 2.16 -14.50 7.87
N THR A 49 1.10 -14.33 7.08
CA THR A 49 1.16 -14.12 5.61
C THR A 49 1.58 -12.69 5.23
N TYR A 50 1.51 -11.72 6.15
CA TYR A 50 1.83 -10.31 5.86
C TYR A 50 3.29 -10.08 5.45
N LYS A 51 4.19 -10.92 5.96
CA LYS A 51 5.62 -10.89 5.60
C LYS A 51 5.87 -11.04 4.10
N TYR A 52 5.01 -11.77 3.38
CA TYR A 52 5.14 -11.92 1.92
C TYR A 52 4.79 -10.62 1.20
N LEU A 53 3.77 -9.90 1.68
CA LEU A 53 3.38 -8.61 1.12
C LEU A 53 4.50 -7.57 1.33
N LEU A 54 5.07 -7.52 2.53
CA LEU A 54 6.24 -6.68 2.84
C LEU A 54 7.47 -7.05 2.01
N THR A 55 7.70 -8.35 1.79
CA THR A 55 8.81 -8.82 0.96
C THR A 55 8.62 -8.38 -0.49
N VAL A 56 7.44 -8.57 -1.08
CA VAL A 56 7.13 -8.14 -2.45
C VAL A 56 7.25 -6.62 -2.60
N PHE A 57 6.80 -5.86 -1.60
CA PHE A 57 6.96 -4.40 -1.56
C PHE A 57 8.44 -3.99 -1.60
N SER A 58 9.25 -4.52 -0.69
CA SER A 58 10.69 -4.19 -0.64
C SER A 58 11.46 -4.63 -1.89
N LEU A 59 11.11 -5.77 -2.49
CA LEU A 59 11.70 -6.24 -3.75
C LEU A 59 11.33 -5.32 -4.91
N ASN A 60 10.06 -4.91 -4.99
CA ASN A 60 9.61 -3.98 -6.01
C ASN A 60 10.37 -2.65 -5.93
N ASP A 61 10.51 -2.10 -4.72
CA ASP A 61 11.17 -0.82 -4.52
C ASP A 61 12.67 -0.89 -4.86
N ILE A 62 13.35 -1.99 -4.53
CA ILE A 62 14.74 -2.26 -4.98
C ILE A 62 14.80 -2.32 -6.51
N CYS A 63 13.92 -3.08 -7.17
CA CYS A 63 13.90 -3.18 -8.62
C CYS A 63 13.66 -1.83 -9.30
N LEU A 64 12.72 -1.02 -8.80
CA LEU A 64 12.46 0.32 -9.32
C LEU A 64 13.63 1.27 -9.10
N THR A 65 14.29 1.18 -7.95
CA THR A 65 15.49 2.00 -7.65
C THR A 65 16.65 1.63 -8.57
N LEU A 66 16.87 0.34 -8.83
CA LEU A 66 17.87 -0.12 -9.81
C LEU A 66 17.54 0.35 -11.24
N LEU A 67 16.27 0.25 -11.65
CA LEU A 67 15.82 0.79 -12.94
C LEU A 67 16.02 2.31 -13.03
N HIS A 68 15.75 3.05 -11.95
CA HIS A 68 15.99 4.49 -11.86
C HIS A 68 17.47 4.82 -12.08
N MET A 69 18.39 4.10 -11.41
CA MET A 69 19.83 4.27 -11.58
C MET A 69 20.29 4.01 -13.03
N VAL A 70 19.73 2.97 -13.68
CA VAL A 70 20.09 2.58 -15.05
C VAL A 70 19.52 3.55 -16.10
N LEU A 71 18.29 4.00 -15.90
CA LEU A 71 17.58 4.81 -16.91
C LEU A 71 17.80 6.30 -16.74
N ARG A 72 18.17 6.77 -15.54
CA ARG A 72 18.24 8.19 -15.15
C ARG A 72 17.06 8.98 -15.74
N PRO A 73 15.83 8.62 -15.37
CA PRO A 73 14.64 9.18 -15.98
C PRO A 73 14.56 10.69 -15.72
N LYS A 74 14.36 11.47 -16.78
CA LYS A 74 14.03 12.89 -16.73
C LYS A 74 12.59 13.07 -17.18
N ASN A 75 11.76 13.56 -16.26
CA ASN A 75 10.38 13.92 -16.56
C ASN A 75 10.35 15.34 -17.12
N ILE A 76 9.80 15.48 -18.32
CA ILE A 76 9.60 16.78 -18.99
C ILE A 76 8.11 16.93 -19.23
N ILE A 77 7.52 17.99 -18.67
CA ILE A 77 6.11 18.33 -18.85
C ILE A 77 6.05 19.54 -19.78
N MET A 78 5.46 19.37 -20.97
CA MET A 78 5.25 20.45 -21.94
C MET A 78 3.77 20.55 -22.27
N GLY A 79 3.09 21.56 -21.70
CA GLY A 79 1.65 21.74 -21.85
C GLY A 79 0.87 20.54 -21.28
N THR A 80 0.16 19.81 -22.14
CA THR A 80 -0.59 18.59 -21.78
C THR A 80 0.21 17.30 -21.99
N VAL A 81 1.46 17.38 -22.44
CA VAL A 81 2.30 16.21 -22.74
C VAL A 81 3.21 15.92 -21.55
N PHE A 82 3.03 14.75 -20.94
CA PHE A 82 3.96 14.17 -19.98
C PHE A 82 4.94 13.25 -20.72
N SER A 83 6.23 13.61 -20.73
CA SER A 83 7.26 12.83 -21.42
C SER A 83 8.34 12.38 -20.43
N LEU A 84 8.62 11.08 -20.44
CA LEU A 84 9.74 10.47 -19.72
C LEU A 84 10.89 10.24 -20.71
N VAL A 85 12.04 10.86 -20.46
CA VAL A 85 13.25 10.69 -21.26
C VAL A 85 14.30 9.95 -20.43
N ALA A 86 14.80 8.82 -20.93
CA ALA A 86 15.91 8.11 -20.30
C ALA A 86 17.24 8.74 -20.74
N ASP A 87 17.98 9.34 -19.79
CA ASP A 87 19.29 9.95 -20.01
C ASP A 87 20.42 9.10 -19.41
N GLY A 88 20.13 7.82 -19.16
CA GLY A 88 21.05 6.84 -18.61
C GLY A 88 21.92 6.15 -19.67
N PRO A 89 22.85 5.27 -19.23
CA PRO A 89 23.67 4.45 -20.12
C PRO A 89 22.86 3.53 -21.04
N VAL A 90 21.62 3.16 -20.65
CA VAL A 90 20.71 2.35 -21.45
C VAL A 90 19.53 3.20 -21.91
N GLN A 91 19.57 3.61 -23.18
CA GLN A 91 18.50 4.40 -23.80
C GLN A 91 17.58 3.49 -24.61
N SER A 92 16.65 2.82 -23.93
CA SER A 92 15.67 1.95 -24.58
C SER A 92 14.25 2.29 -24.14
N LYS A 93 13.38 2.48 -25.13
CA LYS A 93 11.96 2.79 -24.94
C LYS A 93 11.24 1.69 -24.14
N HIS A 94 11.65 0.43 -24.31
CA HIS A 94 11.06 -0.69 -23.59
C HIS A 94 11.33 -0.61 -22.09
N PHE A 95 12.58 -0.31 -21.70
CA PHE A 95 12.91 -0.17 -20.28
C PHE A 95 12.25 1.07 -19.66
N ALA A 96 12.18 2.19 -20.38
CA ALA A 96 11.45 3.38 -19.93
C ALA A 96 9.94 3.10 -19.73
N SER A 97 9.34 2.33 -20.63
CA SER A 97 7.94 1.89 -20.50
C SER A 97 7.74 0.94 -19.31
N ILE A 98 8.65 0.00 -19.08
CA ILE A 98 8.61 -0.92 -17.93
C ILE A 98 8.72 -0.12 -16.63
N TYR A 99 9.64 0.83 -16.56
CA TYR A 99 9.79 1.71 -15.40
C TYR A 99 8.52 2.52 -15.13
N SER A 100 7.92 3.10 -16.19
CA SER A 100 6.67 3.86 -16.08
C SER A 100 5.51 3.00 -15.57
N ALA A 101 5.36 1.79 -16.10
CA ALA A 101 4.32 0.85 -15.65
C ALA A 101 4.57 0.35 -14.22
N GLY A 102 5.84 0.13 -13.87
CA GLY A 102 6.26 -0.35 -12.57
C GLY A 102 5.93 0.62 -11.43
N PHE A 103 5.85 1.93 -11.70
CA PHE A 103 5.54 2.96 -10.71
C PHE A 103 4.14 2.81 -10.08
N THR A 104 3.20 2.12 -10.76
CA THR A 104 1.85 1.84 -10.23
C THR A 104 1.84 0.70 -9.21
N ILE A 105 2.85 -0.16 -9.22
CA ILE A 105 2.89 -1.36 -8.37
C ILE A 105 3.05 -0.99 -6.88
N PRO A 106 3.97 -0.10 -6.46
CA PRO A 106 4.04 0.36 -5.08
C PRO A 106 2.72 0.94 -4.57
N PHE A 107 2.03 1.75 -5.39
CA PHE A 107 0.74 2.31 -5.03
C PHE A 107 -0.30 1.22 -4.76
N SER A 108 -0.38 0.21 -5.63
CA SER A 108 -1.30 -0.92 -5.45
C SER A 108 -0.97 -1.74 -4.20
N LEU A 109 0.32 -1.99 -3.95
CA LEU A 109 0.79 -2.68 -2.75
C LEU A 109 0.46 -1.90 -1.48
N MET A 110 0.57 -0.57 -1.49
CA MET A 110 0.15 0.29 -0.37
C MET A 110 -1.35 0.13 -0.06
N CYS A 111 -2.21 0.06 -1.08
CA CYS A 111 -3.64 -0.23 -0.88
C CYS A 111 -3.86 -1.60 -0.21
N TYR A 112 -3.15 -2.64 -0.66
CA TYR A 112 -3.22 -3.97 -0.03
C TYR A 112 -2.75 -3.95 1.43
N HIS A 113 -1.68 -3.19 1.74
CA HIS A 113 -1.21 -3.01 3.11
C HIS A 113 -2.30 -2.40 4.00
N PHE A 114 -3.01 -1.38 3.51
CA PHE A 114 -4.11 -0.76 4.26
C PHE A 114 -5.29 -1.71 4.45
N ILE A 115 -5.71 -2.45 3.42
CA ILE A 115 -6.80 -3.43 3.53
C ILE A 115 -6.44 -4.52 4.54
N TYR A 116 -5.21 -5.04 4.47
CA TYR A 116 -4.74 -6.05 5.41
C TYR A 116 -4.77 -5.54 6.84
N ARG A 117 -4.26 -4.32 7.08
CA ARG A 117 -4.25 -3.69 8.40
C ARG A 117 -5.68 -3.44 8.91
N TYR A 118 -6.59 -3.02 8.04
CA TYR A 118 -7.99 -2.81 8.38
C TYR A 118 -8.67 -4.11 8.84
N TRP A 119 -8.48 -5.22 8.13
CA TRP A 119 -9.04 -6.51 8.54
C TRP A 119 -8.42 -7.05 9.82
N ALA A 120 -7.12 -6.88 10.02
CA ALA A 120 -6.46 -7.26 11.26
C ALA A 120 -7.04 -6.50 12.47
N ILE A 121 -7.24 -5.18 12.35
CA ILE A 121 -7.84 -4.35 13.40
C ILE A 121 -9.31 -4.71 13.62
N LYS A 122 -10.10 -4.91 12.55
CA LYS A 122 -11.51 -5.29 12.67
C LYS A 122 -11.71 -6.61 13.42
N ARG A 123 -10.87 -7.62 13.15
CA ARG A 123 -10.93 -8.89 13.88
C ARG A 123 -10.57 -8.70 15.36
N TYR A 124 -9.59 -7.86 15.65
CA TYR A 124 -9.24 -7.53 17.04
C TYR A 124 -10.38 -6.81 17.76
N LEU A 125 -11.04 -5.84 17.11
CA LEU A 125 -12.20 -5.15 17.67
C LEU A 125 -13.42 -6.06 17.81
N LEU A 126 -13.66 -6.99 16.88
CA LEU A 126 -14.71 -8.02 17.00
C LEU A 126 -14.45 -8.95 18.18
N VAL A 127 -13.22 -9.38 18.39
CA VAL A 127 -12.85 -10.19 19.56
C VAL A 127 -13.00 -9.37 20.83
N LEU A 128 -12.53 -8.12 20.85
CA LEU A 128 -12.68 -7.25 22.01
C LEU A 128 -14.16 -6.99 22.32
N TYR A 129 -14.98 -6.62 21.34
CA TYR A 129 -16.42 -6.42 21.52
C TYR A 129 -17.10 -7.71 21.98
N GLY A 130 -16.76 -8.85 21.37
CA GLY A 130 -17.23 -10.17 21.77
C GLY A 130 -16.72 -10.65 23.14
N THR A 131 -15.69 -10.04 23.73
CA THR A 131 -15.25 -10.32 25.11
C THR A 131 -15.72 -9.28 26.12
N THR A 132 -16.04 -8.06 25.66
CA THR A 132 -16.43 -6.94 26.53
C THR A 132 -17.94 -6.82 26.66
N GLY A 133 -18.70 -7.48 25.77
CA GLY A 133 -20.12 -7.81 25.93
C GLY A 133 -20.89 -6.83 26.77
N ASP A 134 -21.29 -5.71 26.15
CA ASP A 134 -22.22 -4.83 26.83
C ASP A 134 -23.46 -5.64 27.18
N ASN A 135 -23.72 -5.75 28.48
CA ASN A 135 -24.98 -6.26 29.01
C ASN A 135 -26.13 -5.25 28.78
N GLU A 136 -25.93 -4.27 27.89
CA GLU A 136 -26.86 -3.16 27.66
C GLU A 136 -28.07 -3.57 26.80
N ASP A 137 -27.95 -4.57 25.92
CA ASP A 137 -29.08 -5.10 25.14
C ASP A 137 -29.72 -6.31 25.82
N GLU A 138 -30.25 -6.09 27.02
CA GLU A 138 -30.98 -7.10 27.81
C GLU A 138 -32.22 -7.63 27.07
N ASP A 139 -32.84 -6.80 26.21
CA ASP A 139 -34.03 -7.13 25.44
C ASP A 139 -33.75 -8.15 24.33
N ALA A 140 -32.71 -7.94 23.51
CA ALA A 140 -32.32 -8.87 22.45
C ALA A 140 -31.83 -10.22 23.01
N LEU A 141 -31.13 -10.17 24.16
CA LEU A 141 -30.72 -11.36 24.90
C LEU A 141 -31.92 -12.15 25.44
N THR A 142 -32.98 -11.47 25.87
CA THR A 142 -34.20 -12.10 26.37
C THR A 142 -34.98 -12.76 25.23
N GLU A 143 -35.13 -12.09 24.08
CA GLU A 143 -35.80 -12.67 22.91
C GLU A 143 -35.10 -13.93 22.39
N VAL A 144 -33.76 -13.92 22.33
CA VAL A 144 -32.98 -15.10 21.92
C VAL A 144 -33.10 -16.24 22.93
N ARG A 145 -33.16 -15.93 24.24
CA ARG A 145 -33.33 -16.95 25.29
C ARG A 145 -34.70 -17.61 25.19
N ASP A 146 -35.74 -16.82 24.99
CA ASP A 146 -37.12 -17.31 24.90
C ASP A 146 -37.29 -18.18 23.65
N ALA A 147 -36.77 -17.74 22.50
CA ALA A 147 -36.81 -18.53 21.26
C ALA A 147 -36.01 -19.85 21.37
N PHE A 148 -34.88 -19.85 22.09
CA PHE A 148 -34.09 -21.05 22.32
C PHE A 148 -34.78 -22.02 23.29
N GLU A 149 -35.41 -21.50 24.35
CA GLU A 149 -36.18 -22.30 25.30
C GLU A 149 -37.39 -22.97 24.62
N GLU A 150 -38.09 -22.24 23.75
CA GLU A 150 -39.19 -22.79 22.95
C GLU A 150 -38.72 -23.91 21.99
N THR A 151 -37.56 -23.73 21.36
CA THR A 151 -37.05 -24.67 20.35
C THR A 151 -36.42 -25.93 20.98
N PHE A 152 -35.73 -25.80 22.11
CA PHE A 152 -34.89 -26.86 22.67
C PHE A 152 -35.27 -27.30 24.09
N GLY A 153 -36.27 -26.66 24.71
CA GLY A 153 -36.76 -27.00 26.05
C GLY A 153 -35.72 -26.81 27.16
N LYS A 154 -34.69 -26.00 26.91
CA LYS A 154 -33.59 -25.75 27.86
C LYS A 154 -33.32 -24.25 27.95
N ARG A 155 -33.30 -23.75 29.19
CA ARG A 155 -33.00 -22.35 29.47
C ARG A 155 -31.49 -22.14 29.58
N ILE A 156 -30.97 -21.18 28.81
CA ILE A 156 -29.56 -20.78 28.84
C ILE A 156 -29.39 -19.63 29.85
N GLU A 157 -28.35 -19.70 30.68
CA GLU A 157 -28.00 -18.63 31.64
C GLU A 157 -27.04 -17.59 31.04
N TYR A 158 -26.22 -18.00 30.07
CA TYR A 158 -25.22 -17.14 29.42
C TYR A 158 -25.30 -17.31 27.90
N GLY A 159 -25.34 -16.20 27.18
CA GLY A 159 -25.41 -16.16 25.72
C GLY A 159 -24.79 -14.88 25.17
N TRP A 160 -24.35 -14.92 23.91
CA TRP A 160 -23.76 -13.79 23.22
C TRP A 160 -24.50 -13.55 21.90
N VAL A 161 -25.03 -12.35 21.70
CA VAL A 161 -25.61 -11.95 20.42
C VAL A 161 -24.50 -11.39 19.54
N ILE A 162 -24.08 -12.16 18.55
CA ILE A 162 -22.90 -11.83 17.71
C ILE A 162 -23.26 -10.84 16.58
N LEU A 163 -24.54 -10.75 16.20
CA LEU A 163 -25.00 -10.00 15.02
C LEU A 163 -26.36 -9.31 15.27
N ASP A 164 -26.39 -8.27 16.11
CA ASP A 164 -27.60 -7.43 16.27
C ASP A 164 -27.62 -6.19 15.34
N ASN A 165 -26.46 -5.85 14.75
CA ASN A 165 -26.30 -4.63 13.94
C ASN A 165 -26.94 -4.70 12.53
N TRP A 166 -27.84 -5.65 12.25
CA TRP A 166 -28.49 -5.78 10.94
C TRP A 166 -29.97 -5.39 10.92
N VAL A 167 -30.52 -4.98 12.06
CA VAL A 167 -31.83 -4.34 12.11
C VAL A 167 -31.66 -2.88 11.68
N ASN A 168 -32.31 -2.48 10.59
CA ASN A 168 -32.46 -1.07 10.25
C ASN A 168 -33.22 -0.39 11.40
N LYS A 169 -32.50 0.36 12.23
CA LYS A 169 -33.12 1.29 13.18
C LYS A 169 -33.55 2.51 12.36
N ASP A 170 -34.81 2.49 11.91
CA ASP A 170 -35.50 3.65 11.33
C ASP A 170 -35.74 4.74 12.39
#